data_AF-A0AAW1CHK8-F1
#
_entry.id   AF-A0AAW1CHK8-F1
#
_cell.length_a   1.000
_cell.length_b   1.000
_cell.length_c   1.000
_cell.angle_alpha   90.00
_cell.angle_beta   90.00
_cell.angle_gamma   90.00
#
_symmetry.space_group_name_H-M   'P 1'
#
loop_
_entity.id
_entity.type
_entity.pdbx_description
1 polymer ?
#
loop_
_entity_poly.entity_id
_entity_poly.type
_entity_poly.pdbx_seq_one_letter_code
_entity_poly.pdbx_strand_id
1 'polypeptide(L)' 'MATINSAMSCLRVVRKGINMTQHRSIVSGPPTQKVSFAEKAAYGFVMAACFFATPMWVLVNVRSYRGAV' A
#
# COMPACT_ATOMS: atom_id res chain seq x y z
N MET A 1 -4.43 20.88 48.40
CA MET A 1 -3.34 19.91 48.12
C MET A 1 -3.81 18.66 47.37
N ALA A 2 -5.00 18.10 47.64
CA ALA A 2 -5.50 16.91 46.94
C ALA A 2 -5.66 17.08 45.41
N THR A 3 -6.16 18.23 44.95
CA THR A 3 -6.41 18.52 43.51
C THR A 3 -5.15 18.59 42.65
N ILE A 4 -4.03 19.07 43.21
CA ILE A 4 -2.75 19.17 42.48
C ILE A 4 -2.16 17.79 42.20
N ASN A 5 -2.26 16.87 43.17
CA ASN A 5 -1.79 15.49 43.02
C ASN A 5 -2.61 14.72 41.97
N SER A 6 -3.92 14.98 41.88
CA SER A 6 -4.81 14.42 40.85
C SER A 6 -4.45 14.93 39.45
N ALA A 7 -4.22 16.24 39.31
CA ALA A 7 -3.83 16.86 38.03
C ALA A 7 -2.46 16.35 37.53
N MET A 8 -1.50 16.17 38.44
CA MET A 8 -0.17 15.66 38.11
C MET A 8 -0.21 14.18 37.68
N SER A 9 -1.11 13.39 38.26
CA SER A 9 -1.35 11.99 37.86
C SER A 9 -1.97 11.89 36.47
N CYS A 10 -2.93 12.76 36.15
CA CYS A 10 -3.50 12.92 34.81
C CYS A 10 -2.41 13.24 33.78
N LEU A 11 -1.59 14.27 34.06
CA LEU A 11 -0.48 14.68 33.18
C LEU A 11 0.53 13.54 32.92
N ARG A 12 0.81 12.69 33.91
CA ARG A 12 1.72 11.54 33.74
C ARG A 12 1.13 10.43 32.86
N VAL A 13 -0.18 10.17 32.94
CA VAL A 13 -0.87 9.17 32.09
C VAL A 13 -0.88 9.64 30.63
N VAL A 14 -1.22 10.90 30.39
CA VAL A 14 -1.17 11.50 29.05
C VAL A 14 0.26 11.42 28.50
N ARG A 15 1.27 11.76 29.31
CA ARG A 15 2.69 11.71 28.90
C ARG A 15 3.19 10.29 28.58
N LYS A 16 2.63 9.24 29.18
CA LYS A 16 2.92 7.84 28.81
C LYS A 16 2.26 7.44 27.48
N GLY A 17 1.12 8.00 27.12
CA GLY A 17 0.39 7.69 25.89
C GLY A 17 1.01 8.28 24.61
N ILE A 18 1.69 9.43 24.71
CA ILE A 18 2.31 10.11 23.55
C ILE A 18 3.59 9.43 23.03
N ASN A 19 4.19 8.50 23.79
CA ASN A 19 5.41 7.77 23.41
C ASN A 19 5.19 6.25 23.32
N MET A 20 3.98 5.83 22.95
CA MET A 20 3.68 4.43 22.62
C MET A 20 4.01 4.17 21.14
N THR A 21 5.31 4.23 20.76
CA THR A 21 5.77 3.51 19.57
C THR A 21 5.70 2.02 19.91
N GLN A 22 4.51 1.45 19.78
CA GLN A 22 4.27 0.03 19.96
C GLN A 22 4.95 -0.70 18.80
N HIS A 23 6.11 -1.31 19.06
CA HIS A 23 6.71 -2.29 18.15
C HIS A 23 5.83 -3.55 18.13
N ARG A 24 4.75 -3.51 17.36
CA ARG A 24 3.86 -4.65 17.15
C ARG A 24 4.22 -5.31 15.82
N SER A 25 4.72 -6.53 15.86
CA SER A 25 4.80 -7.36 14.68
C SER A 25 3.38 -7.82 14.32
N ILE A 26 2.94 -7.44 13.14
CA ILE A 26 1.70 -7.95 12.55
C ILE A 26 2.09 -9.19 11.77
N VAL A 27 1.71 -10.36 12.28
CA VAL A 27 1.97 -11.64 11.61
C VAL A 27 0.68 -12.07 10.93
N SER A 28 0.72 -12.24 9.61
CA SER A 28 -0.41 -12.80 8.88
C SER A 28 -0.55 -14.28 9.21
N GLY A 29 -1.78 -14.72 9.52
CA GLY A 29 -2.11 -16.14 9.63
C GLY A 29 -1.96 -16.88 8.29
N PRO A 30 -2.09 -18.22 8.30
CA PRO A 30 -2.02 -19.00 7.07
C PRO A 30 -3.16 -18.59 6.12
N PRO A 31 -2.90 -18.50 4.80
CA PRO A 31 -3.90 -18.05 3.84
C PRO A 31 -5.06 -19.05 3.72
N THR A 32 -6.29 -18.55 3.79
CA THR A 32 -7.52 -19.36 3.62
C THR A 32 -7.65 -19.89 2.19
N GLN A 33 -7.19 -19.14 1.20
CA GLN A 33 -7.19 -19.50 -0.22
C GLN A 33 -5.78 -19.37 -0.78
N LYS A 34 -5.22 -20.46 -1.29
CA LYS A 34 -3.88 -20.47 -1.88
C LYS A 34 -3.97 -20.07 -3.34
N VAL A 35 -3.41 -18.92 -3.69
CA VAL A 35 -3.29 -18.50 -5.09
C VAL A 35 -2.17 -19.29 -5.75
N SER A 36 -2.51 -20.06 -6.76
CA SER A 36 -1.57 -20.84 -7.57
C SER A 36 -0.60 -19.92 -8.33
N PHE A 37 0.55 -20.46 -8.75
CA PHE A 37 1.48 -19.71 -9.57
C PHE A 37 0.86 -19.30 -10.91
N ALA A 38 0.05 -20.18 -11.51
CA ALA A 38 -0.65 -19.91 -12.75
C ALA A 38 -1.59 -18.70 -12.62
N GLU A 39 -2.37 -18.61 -11.54
CA GLU A 39 -3.23 -17.46 -11.29
C GLU A 39 -2.42 -16.17 -11.13
N LYS A 40 -1.33 -16.21 -10.36
CA LYS A 40 -0.44 -15.04 -10.22
C LYS A 40 0.13 -14.57 -11.56
N ALA A 41 0.57 -15.53 -12.39
CA ALA A 41 1.12 -15.24 -13.71
C ALA A 41 0.05 -14.65 -14.64
N ALA A 42 -1.16 -15.23 -14.64
CA ALA A 42 -2.28 -14.75 -15.44
C ALA A 42 -2.67 -13.31 -15.05
N TYR A 43 -2.89 -13.04 -13.76
CA TYR A 43 -3.23 -11.69 -13.29
C TYR A 43 -2.09 -10.69 -13.56
N GLY A 44 -0.84 -11.09 -13.35
CA GLY A 44 0.32 -10.25 -13.65
C GLY A 44 0.41 -9.88 -15.13
N PHE A 45 0.20 -10.86 -16.01
CA PHE A 45 0.20 -10.63 -17.46
C PHE A 45 -0.96 -9.72 -17.89
N VAL A 46 -2.17 -9.94 -17.36
CA VAL A 46 -3.34 -9.11 -17.66
C VAL A 46 -3.10 -7.67 -17.22
N MET A 47 -2.60 -7.43 -16.01
CA MET A 47 -2.29 -6.07 -15.54
C MET A 47 -1.22 -5.39 -16.40
N ALA A 48 -0.15 -6.11 -16.75
CA ALA A 48 0.91 -5.58 -17.61
C ALA A 48 0.37 -5.24 -19.01
N ALA A 49 -0.40 -6.14 -19.62
CA ALA A 49 -0.99 -5.91 -20.94
C ALA A 49 -1.92 -4.69 -20.93
N CYS A 50 -2.77 -4.53 -19.92
CA CYS A 50 -3.63 -3.36 -19.77
C CYS A 50 -2.83 -2.07 -19.64
N PHE A 51 -1.75 -2.07 -18.86
CA PHE A 51 -0.91 -0.89 -18.68
C PHE A 51 -0.17 -0.51 -19.97
N PHE A 52 0.33 -1.49 -20.73
CA PHE A 52 1.10 -1.25 -21.94
C PHE A 52 0.28 -1.11 -23.22
N ALA A 53 -0.99 -1.52 -23.24
CA ALA A 53 -1.83 -1.47 -24.44
C ALA A 53 -1.91 -0.06 -25.05
N THR A 54 -2.20 0.95 -24.24
CA THR A 54 -2.33 2.34 -24.70
C THR A 54 -1.01 2.93 -25.20
N PRO A 55 0.10 2.94 -24.43
CA PRO A 55 1.36 3.48 -24.93
C PRO A 55 1.91 2.68 -26.11
N MET A 56 1.73 1.35 -26.15
CA MET A 56 2.14 0.53 -27.29
C MET A 56 1.38 0.92 -28.55
N TRP A 57 0.07 1.13 -28.47
CA TRP A 57 -0.73 1.61 -29.61
C TRP A 57 -0.24 2.96 -30.14
N VAL A 58 0.08 3.89 -29.25
CA VAL A 58 0.61 5.21 -29.62
C VAL A 58 1.96 5.08 -30.32
N LEU A 59 2.87 4.26 -29.78
CA LEU A 59 4.20 4.04 -30.36
C LEU A 59 4.13 3.40 -31.75
N VAL A 60 3.25 2.40 -31.94
CA VAL A 60 3.05 1.74 -33.24
C VAL A 60 2.57 2.76 -34.29
N ASN A 61 1.68 3.67 -33.91
CA ASN A 61 1.10 4.65 -34.83
C ASN A 61 1.90 5.96 -34.95
N VAL A 62 3.07 6.06 -34.30
CA VAL A 62 3.87 7.28 -34.29
C VAL A 62 4.27 7.74 -35.70
N ARG A 63 4.44 6.81 -36.65
CA ARG A 63 4.72 7.12 -38.06
C ARG A 63 3.52 7.72 -38.78
N SER A 64 2.32 7.20 -38.55
CA SER A 64 1.07 7.80 -39.07
C SER A 64 0.84 9.20 -38.52
N TYR A 65 1.18 9.44 -37.25
CA TYR A 65 1.04 10.76 -36.64
C TYR A 65 2.04 11.79 -37.16
N ARG A 66 3.20 11.37 -37.65
CA ARG A 66 4.23 12.27 -38.17
C ARG A 66 3.90 12.88 -39.53
N GLY A 67 2.82 12.43 -40.17
CA GLY A 67 2.51 12.79 -41.55
C GLY A 67 3.47 12.08 -42.49
N ALA A 68 2.93 11.37 -43.47
CA ALA A 68 3.73 10.84 -44.57
C ALA A 68 4.50 11.98 -45.23
N VAL A 69 5.83 11.88 -45.19
CA VAL A 69 6.78 12.57 -46.06
C VAL A 69 7.63 11.49 -46.70
#